data_AF-A0A131Z562-F1
#
_entry.id   AF-A0A131Z562-F1
#
_cell.length_a   1.000
_cell.length_b   1.000
_cell.length_c   1.000
_cell.angle_alpha   90.00
_cell.angle_beta   90.00
_cell.angle_gamma   90.00
#
_symmetry.space_group_name_H-M   'P 1'
#
loop_
_entity.id
_entity.type
_entity.pdbx_description
1 polymer ?
#
loop_
_entity_poly.entity_id
_entity_poly.type
_entity_poly.pdbx_seq_one_letter_code
_entity_poly.pdbx_strand_id
1 'polypeptide(L)'
;MSMIVLACILGASVLGQAHGLAGAVYEANNYLDTVLGVILPLQVNTANMTTTLLPGFTVHHGDGTGGLNVTFDSGILVGFGKHWQRQGDCQAAQWRNENITTTCHAKLDGMLLLLDGTVENSNSTINENITLILVVRNSSARIAPTERKKGYAVHLDLSLERLSLDVVAPGKLTPLPGVPEAVVKKELNLGASAILRRFIERQARQGVLRHAFSLIHLPLPQQ
;
A
#
# COMPACT_ATOMS: atom_id res chain seq x y z
N MET A 1 14.99 48.56 48.64
CA MET A 1 15.87 47.40 48.40
C MET A 1 15.03 46.14 48.42
N SER A 2 15.36 45.21 47.53
CA SER A 2 14.95 43.79 47.44
C SER A 2 13.86 43.36 46.44
N MET A 3 14.37 42.51 45.54
CA MET A 3 13.80 41.31 44.92
C MET A 3 12.77 41.44 43.80
N ILE A 4 13.26 41.64 42.57
CA ILE A 4 12.70 41.02 41.36
C ILE A 4 13.87 40.56 40.47
N VAL A 5 14.44 39.39 40.72
CA VAL A 5 15.23 38.65 39.71
C VAL A 5 15.05 37.16 39.99
N LEU A 6 13.97 36.56 39.49
CA LEU A 6 13.86 35.10 39.37
C LEU A 6 12.73 34.68 38.40
N ALA A 7 12.89 34.93 37.09
CA ALA A 7 11.90 34.45 36.12
C ALA A 7 12.38 34.23 34.66
N CYS A 8 13.67 34.18 34.36
CA CYS A 8 14.13 34.07 32.95
C CYS A 8 15.01 32.88 32.58
N ILE A 9 15.25 31.90 33.46
CA ILE A 9 16.17 30.80 33.15
C ILE A 9 15.47 29.49 32.72
N LEU A 10 14.13 29.40 32.80
CA LEU A 10 13.40 28.16 32.46
C LEU A 10 12.83 28.10 31.02
N GLY A 11 13.07 29.10 30.17
CA GLY A 11 12.48 29.17 28.81
C GLY A 11 13.37 28.68 27.66
N ALA A 12 14.68 28.50 27.86
CA ALA A 12 15.63 28.27 26.76
C ALA A 12 15.88 26.78 26.43
N SER A 13 15.53 25.84 27.31
CA SER A 13 15.77 24.41 27.12
C SER A 13 14.66 23.68 26.32
N VAL A 14 13.47 24.28 26.19
CA VAL A 14 12.34 23.66 25.47
C VAL A 14 12.39 23.97 23.96
N LEU A 15 12.99 25.10 23.57
CA LEU A 15 13.12 25.48 22.15
C LEU A 15 14.17 24.65 21.41
N GLY A 16 15.24 24.18 22.07
CA GLY A 16 16.27 23.35 21.42
C GLY A 16 15.79 21.94 21.03
N GLN A 17 14.93 21.33 21.84
CA GLN A 17 14.43 19.97 21.59
C GLN A 17 13.38 19.91 20.48
N ALA A 18 12.58 20.97 20.31
CA ALA A 18 11.58 21.05 19.25
C ALA A 18 12.22 21.13 17.84
N HIS A 19 13.36 21.82 17.70
CA HIS A 19 14.06 21.93 16.42
C HIS A 19 14.78 20.63 16.03
N GLY A 20 15.36 19.90 16.99
CA GLY A 20 15.99 18.59 16.72
C GLY A 20 14.96 17.52 16.32
N LEU A 21 13.81 17.49 17.01
CA LEU A 21 12.73 16.58 16.64
C LEU A 21 12.10 16.92 15.27
N ALA A 22 11.94 18.21 14.97
CA ALA A 22 11.45 18.64 13.66
C ALA A 22 12.43 18.30 12.53
N GLY A 23 13.74 18.45 12.75
CA GLY A 23 14.79 18.04 11.81
C GLY A 23 14.77 16.53 11.54
N ALA A 24 14.68 15.72 12.59
CA ALA A 24 14.64 14.26 12.46
C ALA A 24 13.37 13.76 11.74
N VAL A 25 12.22 14.40 11.96
CA VAL A 25 10.97 14.10 11.22
C VAL A 25 11.09 14.50 9.75
N TYR A 26 11.66 15.68 9.47
CA TYR A 26 11.89 16.14 8.09
C TYR A 26 12.78 15.16 7.31
N GLU A 27 13.87 14.69 7.91
CA GLU A 27 14.77 13.72 7.27
C GLU A 27 14.06 12.38 6.98
N ALA A 28 13.24 11.89 7.92
CA ALA A 28 12.45 10.67 7.73
C ALA A 28 11.40 10.82 6.61
N ASN A 29 10.73 11.98 6.56
CA ASN A 29 9.80 12.34 5.49
C ASN A 29 10.51 12.36 4.13
N ASN A 30 11.64 13.06 4.04
CA ASN A 30 12.41 13.18 2.81
C ASN A 30 12.94 11.81 2.33
N TYR A 31 13.37 10.96 3.26
CA TYR A 31 13.74 9.58 2.95
C TYR A 31 12.58 8.84 2.28
N LEU A 32 11.38 8.83 2.90
CA LEU A 32 10.24 8.12 2.34
C LEU A 32 9.80 8.71 0.99
N ASP A 33 9.74 10.03 0.88
CA ASP A 33 9.35 10.73 -0.34
C ASP A 33 10.33 10.44 -1.49
N THR A 34 11.62 10.33 -1.19
CA THR A 34 12.65 9.93 -2.18
C THR A 34 12.47 8.48 -2.62
N VAL A 35 12.27 7.55 -1.67
CA VAL A 35 12.06 6.14 -2.01
C VAL A 35 10.80 5.98 -2.86
N LEU A 36 9.67 6.53 -2.43
CA LEU A 36 8.39 6.33 -3.11
C LEU A 36 8.26 7.14 -4.40
N GLY A 37 8.79 8.36 -4.44
CA GLY A 37 8.63 9.29 -5.57
C GLY A 37 9.68 9.13 -6.67
N VAL A 38 10.86 8.58 -6.36
CA VAL A 38 11.98 8.48 -7.31
C VAL A 38 12.45 7.04 -7.46
N ILE A 39 12.88 6.41 -6.36
CA ILE A 39 13.58 5.12 -6.44
C ILE A 39 12.63 4.00 -6.83
N LEU A 40 11.47 3.89 -6.18
CA LEU A 40 10.48 2.84 -6.44
C LEU A 40 9.97 2.86 -7.89
N PRO A 41 9.57 4.00 -8.48
CA PRO A 41 9.22 4.06 -9.89
C PRO A 41 10.32 3.52 -10.81
N LEU A 42 11.58 3.88 -10.55
CA LEU A 42 12.72 3.40 -11.33
C LEU A 42 12.89 1.88 -11.18
N GLN A 43 12.82 1.35 -9.96
CA GLN A 43 12.97 -0.08 -9.73
C GLN A 43 11.81 -0.89 -10.32
N VAL A 44 10.59 -0.36 -10.28
CA VAL A 44 9.42 -0.96 -10.95
C VAL A 44 9.62 -1.01 -12.46
N ASN A 45 10.16 0.05 -13.07
CA ASN A 45 10.47 0.06 -14.50
C ASN A 45 11.57 -0.95 -14.84
N THR A 46 12.68 -0.97 -14.09
CA THR A 46 13.79 -1.91 -14.29
C THR A 46 13.35 -3.36 -14.16
N ALA A 47 12.42 -3.64 -13.25
CA ALA A 47 11.86 -4.98 -13.05
C ALA A 47 10.75 -5.33 -14.07
N ASN A 48 10.44 -4.46 -15.04
CA ASN A 48 9.31 -4.61 -15.97
C ASN A 48 7.96 -4.83 -15.26
N MET A 49 7.76 -4.20 -14.10
CA MET A 49 6.56 -4.31 -13.25
C MET A 49 5.59 -3.15 -13.42
N THR A 50 5.72 -2.34 -14.49
CA THR A 50 4.78 -1.25 -14.82
C THR A 50 3.35 -1.75 -14.96
N THR A 51 3.23 -2.96 -15.49
CA THR A 51 2.04 -3.81 -15.49
C THR A 51 2.43 -5.14 -14.86
N THR A 52 1.71 -5.60 -13.84
CA THR A 52 2.05 -6.85 -13.16
C THR A 52 0.88 -7.83 -13.22
N LEU A 53 1.16 -9.05 -13.68
CA LEU A 53 0.17 -10.12 -13.69
C LEU A 53 -0.12 -10.57 -12.25
N LEU A 54 -1.39 -10.64 -11.91
CA LEU A 54 -1.91 -11.16 -10.65
C LEU A 54 -2.59 -12.52 -10.91
N PRO A 55 -2.53 -13.45 -9.93
CA PRO A 55 -3.23 -14.71 -10.05
C PRO A 55 -4.74 -14.49 -10.12
N GLY A 56 -5.42 -15.41 -10.82
CA GLY A 56 -6.86 -15.45 -10.89
C GLY A 56 -7.56 -15.77 -9.58
N PHE A 57 -8.88 -15.60 -9.57
CA PHE A 57 -9.78 -15.97 -8.48
C PHE A 57 -11.18 -16.23 -8.98
N THR A 58 -11.94 -16.99 -8.20
CA THR A 58 -13.36 -17.24 -8.46
C THR A 58 -14.19 -16.67 -7.33
N VAL A 59 -15.26 -15.99 -7.70
CA VAL A 59 -16.33 -15.53 -6.82
C VAL A 59 -17.48 -16.51 -6.93
N HIS A 60 -17.89 -17.08 -5.81
CA HIS A 60 -19.04 -17.97 -5.72
C HIS A 60 -20.16 -17.28 -4.94
N HIS A 61 -21.37 -17.27 -5.48
CA HIS A 61 -22.55 -16.76 -4.79
C HIS A 61 -23.73 -17.73 -4.93
N GLY A 62 -24.29 -18.18 -3.80
CA GLY A 62 -25.43 -19.10 -3.74
C GLY A 62 -25.05 -20.55 -3.42
N ASP A 63 -26.01 -21.31 -2.91
CA ASP A 63 -25.89 -22.68 -2.43
C ASP A 63 -26.51 -23.69 -3.41
N GLY A 64 -25.65 -24.35 -4.18
CA GLY A 64 -25.89 -25.69 -4.72
C GLY A 64 -26.83 -25.87 -5.92
N THR A 65 -27.82 -25.02 -6.18
CA THR A 65 -28.80 -25.24 -7.28
C THR A 65 -29.26 -23.98 -8.02
N GLY A 66 -28.55 -22.86 -7.84
CA GLY A 66 -28.81 -21.62 -8.57
C GLY A 66 -27.71 -20.59 -8.40
N GLY A 67 -26.49 -21.06 -8.09
CA GLY A 67 -25.36 -20.20 -7.79
C GLY A 67 -24.78 -19.53 -9.03
N LEU A 68 -24.24 -18.35 -8.81
CA LEU A 68 -23.46 -17.58 -9.76
C LEU A 68 -21.98 -17.79 -9.46
N ASN A 69 -21.23 -18.22 -10.46
CA ASN A 69 -19.78 -18.29 -10.42
C ASN A 69 -19.21 -17.25 -11.38
N VAL A 70 -18.31 -16.40 -10.87
CA VAL A 70 -17.53 -15.49 -11.72
C VAL A 70 -16.07 -15.86 -11.56
N THR A 71 -15.46 -16.34 -12.63
CA THR A 71 -14.05 -16.75 -12.64
C THR A 71 -13.23 -15.71 -13.38
N PHE A 72 -12.19 -15.21 -12.73
CA PHE A 72 -11.16 -14.38 -13.36
C PHE A 72 -9.90 -15.20 -13.44
N ASP A 73 -9.45 -15.53 -14.66
CA ASP A 73 -8.27 -16.39 -14.85
C ASP A 73 -6.97 -15.69 -14.44
N SER A 74 -6.93 -14.38 -14.62
CA SER A 74 -5.82 -13.53 -14.20
C SER A 74 -6.26 -12.07 -14.06
N GLY A 75 -5.41 -11.26 -13.46
CA GLY A 75 -5.59 -9.81 -13.41
C GLY A 75 -4.32 -9.07 -13.79
N ILE A 76 -4.44 -7.82 -14.23
CA ILE A 76 -3.31 -6.93 -14.47
C ILE A 76 -3.37 -5.77 -13.50
N LEU A 77 -2.35 -5.65 -12.65
CA LEU A 77 -2.12 -4.49 -11.81
C LEU A 77 -1.36 -3.43 -12.60
N VAL A 78 -1.90 -2.21 -12.66
CA VAL A 78 -1.28 -1.07 -13.32
C VAL A 78 -0.97 0.03 -12.31
N GLY A 79 0.20 0.65 -12.46
CA GLY A 79 0.57 1.85 -11.69
C GLY A 79 1.19 1.56 -10.32
N PHE A 80 1.62 0.33 -10.05
CA PHE A 80 2.20 -0.06 -8.76
C PHE A 80 3.31 0.90 -8.28
N GLY A 81 4.22 1.33 -9.16
CA GLY A 81 5.31 2.23 -8.79
C GLY A 81 4.94 3.71 -8.69
N LYS A 82 3.73 4.13 -9.09
CA LYS A 82 3.36 5.56 -9.25
C LYS A 82 2.44 6.10 -8.17
N HIS A 83 1.69 5.24 -7.50
CA HIS A 83 0.57 5.65 -6.64
C HIS A 83 0.90 5.63 -5.14
N TRP A 84 2.14 5.33 -4.78
CA TRP A 84 2.59 5.43 -3.40
C TRP A 84 2.86 6.88 -3.03
N GLN A 85 2.17 7.38 -2.00
CA GLN A 85 2.38 8.72 -1.48
C GLN A 85 2.39 8.70 0.03
N ARG A 86 3.35 9.39 0.66
CA ARG A 86 3.40 9.51 2.12
C ARG A 86 2.10 10.13 2.67
N GLN A 87 1.63 9.59 3.79
CA GLN A 87 0.45 10.03 4.51
C GLN A 87 0.84 10.59 5.88
N GLY A 88 0.79 11.92 6.02
CA GLY A 88 1.21 12.60 7.23
C GLY A 88 2.72 12.48 7.48
N ASP A 89 3.15 12.81 8.69
CA ASP A 89 4.56 12.74 9.06
C ASP A 89 4.98 11.32 9.45
N CYS A 90 6.18 10.96 9.02
CA CYS A 90 6.90 9.81 9.52
C CYS A 90 7.30 10.03 10.99
N GLN A 91 7.44 8.94 11.72
CA GLN A 91 8.15 8.97 12.99
C GLN A 91 9.63 9.24 12.74
N ALA A 92 10.24 10.09 13.57
CA ALA A 92 11.69 10.26 13.60
C ALA A 92 12.38 8.90 13.69
N ALA A 93 13.50 8.73 13.00
CA ALA A 93 14.28 7.50 13.07
C ALA A 93 14.75 7.24 14.50
N GLN A 94 14.72 5.99 14.94
CA GLN A 94 15.08 5.58 16.29
C GLN A 94 16.07 4.43 16.28
N TRP A 95 17.02 4.46 17.22
CA TRP A 95 17.87 3.32 17.52
C TRP A 95 17.11 2.25 18.30
N ARG A 96 17.17 1.00 17.84
CA ARG A 96 16.68 -0.20 18.55
C ARG A 96 17.70 -1.32 18.37
N ASN A 97 18.42 -1.67 19.44
CA ASN A 97 19.40 -2.76 19.44
C ASN A 97 20.38 -2.68 18.24
N GLU A 98 21.06 -1.54 18.08
CA GLU A 98 21.98 -1.23 16.96
C GLU A 98 21.33 -1.12 15.56
N ASN A 99 20.01 -1.15 15.46
CA ASN A 99 19.31 -0.93 14.20
C ASN A 99 18.63 0.44 14.20
N ILE A 100 18.54 1.04 13.02
CA ILE A 100 17.78 2.26 12.81
C ILE A 100 16.45 1.87 12.19
N THR A 101 15.35 2.33 12.78
CA THR A 101 14.01 2.12 12.24
C THR A 101 13.28 3.46 12.17
N THR A 102 12.57 3.70 11.08
CA THR A 102 11.52 4.73 10.99
C THR A 102 10.20 4.04 10.66
N THR A 103 9.08 4.62 11.11
CA THR A 103 7.74 4.15 10.74
C THR A 103 6.99 5.28 10.07
N CYS A 104 6.40 5.00 8.93
CA CYS A 104 5.63 5.94 8.13
C CYS A 104 4.33 5.30 7.66
N HIS A 105 3.41 6.14 7.20
CA HIS A 105 2.21 5.69 6.51
C HIS A 105 2.24 6.18 5.06
N ALA A 106 1.66 5.41 4.16
CA ALA A 106 1.51 5.79 2.76
C ALA A 106 0.13 5.44 2.24
N LYS A 107 -0.41 6.28 1.35
CA LYS A 107 -1.57 5.99 0.51
C LYS A 107 -1.11 5.25 -0.74
N LEU A 108 -2.02 4.45 -1.27
CA LEU A 108 -1.85 3.66 -2.51
C LEU A 108 -2.98 3.94 -3.53
N ASP A 109 -3.66 5.08 -3.38
CA ASP A 109 -4.83 5.43 -4.17
C ASP A 109 -4.48 5.69 -5.64
N GLY A 110 -5.28 5.11 -6.54
CA GLY A 110 -5.15 5.28 -7.98
C GLY A 110 -4.55 4.09 -8.74
N MET A 111 -4.03 3.07 -8.04
CA MET A 111 -3.67 1.81 -8.71
C MET A 111 -4.90 1.18 -9.38
N LEU A 112 -4.72 0.59 -10.55
CA LEU A 112 -5.80 -0.05 -11.30
C LEU A 112 -5.62 -1.56 -11.35
N LEU A 113 -6.74 -2.27 -11.22
CA LEU A 113 -6.83 -3.70 -11.46
C LEU A 113 -7.72 -3.94 -12.67
N LEU A 114 -7.13 -4.45 -13.75
CA LEU A 114 -7.83 -4.90 -14.94
C LEU A 114 -8.08 -6.39 -14.79
N LEU A 115 -9.33 -6.82 -14.86
CA LEU A 115 -9.73 -8.20 -14.69
C LEU A 115 -10.55 -8.64 -15.91
N ASP A 116 -10.19 -9.76 -16.49
CA ASP A 116 -10.99 -10.43 -17.51
C ASP A 116 -11.45 -11.78 -16.94
N GLY A 117 -12.72 -12.09 -17.12
CA GLY A 117 -13.32 -13.27 -16.55
C GLY A 117 -14.56 -13.75 -17.28
N THR A 118 -15.08 -14.87 -16.80
CA THR A 118 -16.27 -15.53 -17.30
C THR A 118 -17.30 -15.64 -16.20
N VAL A 119 -18.55 -15.43 -16.57
CA VAL A 119 -19.69 -15.63 -15.68
C VAL A 119 -20.41 -16.91 -16.07
N GLU A 120 -20.56 -17.82 -15.12
CA GLU A 120 -21.32 -19.06 -15.26
C GLU A 120 -22.48 -19.04 -14.26
N ASN A 121 -23.70 -19.29 -14.75
CA ASN A 121 -24.88 -19.47 -13.90
C ASN A 121 -25.30 -20.94 -13.95
N SER A 122 -25.40 -21.55 -12.76
CA SER A 122 -25.77 -22.96 -12.58
C SER A 122 -27.06 -23.36 -13.32
N ASN A 123 -27.97 -22.40 -13.56
CA ASN A 123 -29.30 -22.61 -14.13
C ASN A 123 -29.42 -22.19 -15.60
N SER A 124 -28.32 -21.82 -16.26
CA SER A 124 -28.33 -21.44 -17.68
C SER A 124 -27.03 -21.82 -18.38
N THR A 125 -27.07 -22.12 -19.68
CA THR A 125 -25.88 -22.31 -20.52
C THR A 125 -25.15 -21.00 -20.86
N ILE A 126 -25.44 -19.92 -20.14
CA ILE A 126 -24.87 -18.59 -20.37
C ILE A 126 -23.46 -18.58 -19.79
N ASN A 127 -22.49 -18.50 -20.71
CA ASN A 127 -21.10 -18.15 -20.42
C ASN A 127 -20.86 -16.77 -21.04
N GLU A 128 -20.79 -15.75 -20.20
CA GLU A 128 -20.56 -14.37 -20.62
C GLU A 128 -19.17 -13.90 -20.21
N ASN A 129 -18.43 -13.33 -21.16
CA ASN A 129 -17.16 -12.68 -20.88
C ASN A 129 -17.42 -11.33 -20.21
N ILE A 130 -16.72 -11.05 -19.12
CA ILE A 130 -16.77 -9.80 -18.38
C ILE A 130 -15.37 -9.22 -18.22
N THR A 131 -15.26 -7.91 -18.46
CA THR A 131 -14.04 -7.14 -18.21
C THR A 131 -14.33 -6.11 -17.13
N LEU A 132 -13.53 -6.07 -16.06
CA LEU A 132 -13.72 -5.15 -14.95
C LEU A 132 -12.48 -4.30 -14.74
N ILE A 133 -12.71 -3.02 -14.46
CA ILE A 133 -11.67 -2.08 -14.03
C ILE A 133 -11.98 -1.68 -12.59
N LEU A 134 -11.13 -2.14 -11.67
CA LEU A 134 -11.15 -1.73 -10.27
C LEU A 134 -10.09 -0.66 -10.05
N VAL A 135 -10.39 0.31 -9.20
CA VAL A 135 -9.43 1.33 -8.74
C VAL A 135 -9.25 1.24 -7.24
N VAL A 136 -8.01 1.29 -6.78
CA VAL A 136 -7.68 1.37 -5.36
C VAL A 136 -8.01 2.77 -4.86
N ARG A 137 -8.81 2.84 -3.78
CA ARG A 137 -9.21 4.10 -3.12
C ARG A 137 -9.22 3.94 -1.62
N ASN A 138 -9.04 5.04 -0.89
CA ASN A 138 -9.06 5.07 0.57
C ASN A 138 -8.19 3.96 1.21
N SER A 139 -7.05 3.69 0.58
CA SER A 139 -6.18 2.57 0.94
C SER A 139 -4.87 3.09 1.50
N SER A 140 -4.41 2.47 2.58
CA SER A 140 -3.22 2.89 3.31
C SER A 140 -2.37 1.71 3.74
N ALA A 141 -1.08 1.98 3.85
CA ALA A 141 -0.06 1.03 4.29
C ALA A 141 0.80 1.65 5.38
N ARG A 142 1.14 0.84 6.38
CA ARG A 142 2.24 1.12 7.30
C ARG A 142 3.53 0.59 6.71
N ILE A 143 4.55 1.43 6.68
CA ILE A 143 5.88 1.16 6.14
C ILE A 143 6.90 1.37 7.26
N ALA A 144 7.66 0.33 7.60
CA ALA A 144 8.69 0.37 8.64
C ALA A 144 9.99 -0.29 8.15
N PRO A 145 10.83 0.43 7.39
CA PRO A 145 12.17 -0.01 7.05
C PRO A 145 13.07 0.01 8.29
N THR A 146 13.93 -0.99 8.38
CA THR A 146 14.92 -1.13 9.43
C THR A 146 16.28 -1.45 8.81
N GLU A 147 17.26 -0.60 9.08
CA GLU A 147 18.64 -0.76 8.62
C GLU A 147 19.53 -1.18 9.79
N ARG A 148 20.45 -2.11 9.54
CA ARG A 148 21.42 -2.57 10.55
C ARG A 148 22.67 -1.70 10.50
N LYS A 149 23.20 -1.30 11.66
CA LYS A 149 24.47 -0.57 11.76
C LYS A 149 25.68 -1.26 11.08
N LYS A 150 25.62 -2.60 10.94
CA LYS A 150 26.69 -3.43 10.34
C LYS A 150 26.30 -4.08 9.01
N GLY A 151 25.58 -3.37 8.14
CA GLY A 151 25.40 -3.79 6.74
C GLY A 151 24.27 -3.09 5.99
N TYR A 152 24.33 -3.15 4.66
CA TYR A 152 23.36 -2.52 3.73
C TYR A 152 21.99 -3.21 3.65
N ALA A 153 21.75 -4.25 4.46
CA ALA A 153 20.54 -5.04 4.37
C ALA A 153 19.39 -4.33 5.12
N VAL A 154 18.43 -3.81 4.37
CA VAL A 154 17.19 -3.25 4.91
C VAL A 154 16.15 -4.37 5.08
N HIS A 155 15.65 -4.51 6.31
CA HIS A 155 14.43 -5.26 6.59
C HIS A 155 13.24 -4.32 6.40
N LEU A 156 12.32 -4.67 5.50
CA LEU A 156 11.11 -3.90 5.27
C LEU A 156 9.92 -4.60 5.91
N ASP A 157 9.40 -4.02 6.99
CA ASP A 157 8.07 -4.36 7.47
C ASP A 157 7.03 -3.48 6.76
N LEU A 158 6.05 -4.14 6.15
CA LEU A 158 4.99 -3.50 5.36
C LEU A 158 3.68 -4.23 5.66
N SER A 159 2.65 -3.47 6.01
CA SER A 159 1.31 -3.98 6.26
C SER A 159 0.29 -3.05 5.64
N LEU A 160 -0.66 -3.60 4.87
CA LEU A 160 -1.79 -2.84 4.37
C LEU A 160 -2.83 -2.68 5.47
N GLU A 161 -2.98 -1.46 5.98
CA GLU A 161 -3.92 -1.14 7.05
C GLU A 161 -5.35 -1.08 6.52
N ARG A 162 -5.51 -0.48 5.33
CA ARG A 162 -6.79 -0.42 4.60
C ARG A 162 -6.54 -0.70 3.14
N LEU A 163 -7.42 -1.52 2.56
CA LEU A 163 -7.45 -1.77 1.13
C LEU A 163 -8.92 -1.78 0.69
N SER A 164 -9.28 -0.83 -0.17
CA SER A 164 -10.61 -0.72 -0.77
C SER A 164 -10.47 -0.54 -2.26
N LEU A 165 -11.35 -1.21 -2.99
CA LEU A 165 -11.42 -1.21 -4.44
C LEU A 165 -12.81 -0.71 -4.84
N ASP A 166 -12.85 0.18 -5.81
CA ASP A 166 -14.09 0.68 -6.39
C ASP A 166 -14.17 0.25 -7.87
N VAL A 167 -15.35 -0.15 -8.31
CA VAL A 167 -15.61 -0.51 -9.72
C VAL A 167 -15.85 0.78 -10.51
N VAL A 168 -15.07 1.05 -11.58
CA VAL A 168 -15.08 2.35 -12.27
C VAL A 168 -15.84 2.35 -13.61
N ALA A 169 -15.71 1.33 -14.46
CA ALA A 169 -16.18 1.39 -15.85
C ALA A 169 -16.30 -0.02 -16.48
N PRO A 170 -17.14 -0.21 -17.53
CA PRO A 170 -18.14 -1.27 -17.48
C PRO A 170 -17.81 -2.48 -18.35
N GLY A 171 -17.51 -3.60 -17.74
CA GLY A 171 -18.11 -4.85 -18.21
C GLY A 171 -19.49 -4.88 -17.60
N LYS A 172 -20.53 -5.16 -18.38
CA LYS A 172 -21.89 -5.27 -17.86
C LYS A 172 -21.89 -6.24 -16.66
N LEU A 173 -21.86 -5.71 -15.44
CA LEU A 173 -22.57 -6.33 -14.32
C LEU A 173 -24.05 -6.02 -14.56
N THR A 174 -24.58 -6.35 -15.76
CA THR A 174 -26.03 -6.48 -15.94
C THR A 174 -26.48 -7.36 -14.78
N PRO A 175 -27.54 -6.99 -14.05
CA PRO A 175 -27.90 -7.67 -12.82
C PRO A 175 -27.94 -9.17 -13.12
N LEU A 176 -26.92 -9.87 -12.63
CA LEU A 176 -26.76 -11.29 -12.88
C LEU A 176 -28.05 -11.92 -12.35
N PRO A 177 -28.78 -12.71 -13.16
CA PRO A 177 -30.16 -13.06 -12.83
C PRO A 177 -30.27 -13.60 -11.41
N GLY A 178 -30.97 -12.87 -10.53
CA GLY A 178 -31.18 -13.27 -9.14
C GLY A 178 -30.15 -12.79 -8.10
N VAL A 179 -29.09 -12.06 -8.49
CA VAL A 179 -28.07 -11.57 -7.54
C VAL A 179 -28.07 -10.04 -7.48
N PRO A 180 -28.25 -9.43 -6.29
CA PRO A 180 -28.13 -7.99 -6.14
C PRO A 180 -26.72 -7.51 -6.49
N GLU A 181 -26.62 -6.44 -7.27
CA GLU A 181 -25.34 -5.84 -7.70
C GLU A 181 -24.41 -5.52 -6.52
N ALA A 182 -24.97 -5.10 -5.38
CA ALA A 182 -24.23 -4.81 -4.15
C ALA A 182 -23.49 -6.05 -3.61
N VAL A 183 -24.08 -7.24 -3.75
CA VAL A 183 -23.46 -8.49 -3.30
C VAL A 183 -22.31 -8.85 -4.23
N VAL A 184 -22.50 -8.76 -5.54
CA VAL A 184 -21.44 -9.03 -6.52
C VAL A 184 -20.26 -8.10 -6.32
N LYS A 185 -20.51 -6.79 -6.14
CA LYS A 185 -19.49 -5.79 -5.84
C LYS A 185 -18.72 -6.12 -4.55
N LYS A 186 -19.41 -6.56 -3.50
CA LYS A 186 -18.79 -6.94 -2.24
C LYS A 186 -17.85 -8.15 -2.41
N GLU A 187 -18.33 -9.22 -3.02
CA GLU A 187 -17.52 -10.43 -3.21
C GLU A 187 -16.34 -10.21 -4.16
N LEU A 188 -16.55 -9.44 -5.23
CA LEU A 188 -15.48 -9.01 -6.13
C LEU A 188 -14.41 -8.22 -5.38
N ASN A 189 -14.81 -7.28 -4.53
CA ASN A 189 -13.89 -6.51 -3.71
C ASN A 189 -13.13 -7.39 -2.72
N LEU A 190 -13.76 -8.40 -2.12
CA LEU A 190 -13.08 -9.35 -1.24
C LEU A 190 -12.01 -10.16 -1.99
N GLY A 191 -12.37 -10.75 -3.13
CA GLY A 191 -11.44 -11.55 -3.94
C GLY A 191 -10.27 -10.73 -4.48
N ALA A 192 -10.56 -9.60 -5.13
CA ALA A 192 -9.54 -8.72 -5.69
C ALA A 192 -8.63 -8.12 -4.61
N SER A 193 -9.19 -7.71 -3.46
CA SER A 193 -8.39 -7.20 -2.34
C SER A 193 -7.48 -8.28 -1.75
N ALA A 194 -7.94 -9.53 -1.66
CA ALA A 194 -7.14 -10.63 -1.14
C ALA A 194 -5.92 -10.91 -2.02
N ILE A 195 -6.08 -10.91 -3.34
CA ILE A 195 -4.98 -11.10 -4.29
C ILE A 195 -4.02 -9.93 -4.25
N LEU A 196 -4.53 -8.70 -4.34
CA LEU A 196 -3.70 -7.50 -4.31
C LEU A 196 -2.90 -7.39 -3.00
N ARG A 197 -3.54 -7.70 -1.86
CA ARG A 197 -2.86 -7.76 -0.56
C ARG A 197 -1.72 -8.77 -0.56
N ARG A 198 -1.98 -10.00 -1.01
CA ARG A 198 -0.94 -11.04 -1.11
C ARG A 198 0.21 -10.62 -2.02
N PHE A 199 -0.09 -10.00 -3.15
CA PHE A 199 0.92 -9.48 -4.06
C PHE A 199 1.81 -8.43 -3.36
N ILE A 200 1.21 -7.39 -2.78
CA ILE A 200 1.94 -6.29 -2.14
C ILE A 200 2.75 -6.79 -0.95
N GLU A 201 2.13 -7.49 -0.01
CA GLU A 201 2.73 -7.88 1.27
C GLU A 201 3.72 -9.05 1.15
N ARG A 202 3.63 -9.88 0.10
CA ARG A 202 4.56 -10.99 -0.11
C ARG A 202 5.54 -10.70 -1.23
N GLN A 203 5.04 -10.60 -2.46
CA GLN A 203 5.89 -10.55 -3.65
C GLN A 203 6.58 -9.19 -3.78
N ALA A 204 5.81 -8.11 -3.81
CA ALA A 204 6.39 -6.77 -3.98
C ALA A 204 7.26 -6.38 -2.77
N ARG A 205 6.81 -6.69 -1.55
CA ARG A 205 7.59 -6.47 -0.32
C ARG A 205 8.95 -7.14 -0.38
N GLN A 206 9.02 -8.43 -0.73
CA GLN A 206 10.29 -9.18 -0.74
C GLN A 206 11.17 -8.86 -1.95
N GLY A 207 10.59 -8.39 -3.05
CA GLY A 207 11.28 -7.98 -4.26
C GLY A 207 11.50 -6.48 -4.34
N VAL A 208 10.78 -5.82 -5.24
CA VAL A 208 11.04 -4.45 -5.69
C VAL A 208 11.00 -3.41 -4.55
N LEU A 209 10.11 -3.56 -3.56
CA LEU A 209 10.03 -2.62 -2.44
C LEU A 209 11.26 -2.76 -1.53
N ARG A 210 11.57 -3.96 -1.02
CA ARG A 210 12.77 -4.13 -0.18
C ARG A 210 14.02 -3.65 -0.90
N HIS A 211 14.14 -3.93 -2.20
CA HIS A 211 15.27 -3.44 -2.98
C HIS A 211 15.30 -1.91 -3.04
N ALA A 212 14.19 -1.25 -3.39
CA ALA A 212 14.12 0.20 -3.43
C ALA A 212 14.50 0.86 -2.09
N PHE A 213 13.97 0.33 -0.98
CA PHE A 213 14.30 0.81 0.37
C PHE A 213 15.76 0.52 0.78
N SER A 214 16.47 -0.40 0.11
CA SER A 214 17.88 -0.69 0.39
C SER A 214 18.87 0.20 -0.37
N LEU A 215 18.41 1.00 -1.33
CA LEU A 215 19.29 1.80 -2.20
C LEU A 215 19.71 3.13 -1.59
N ILE A 216 19.05 3.55 -0.50
CA ILE A 216 19.43 4.74 0.27
C ILE A 216 19.40 4.42 1.75
N HIS A 217 20.28 5.06 2.51
CA HIS A 217 20.39 4.86 3.95
C HIS A 217 19.27 5.57 4.71
N LEU A 218 18.83 4.97 5.81
CA LEU A 218 17.95 5.62 6.76
C LEU A 218 18.66 6.82 7.41
N PRO A 219 17.93 7.91 7.71
CA PRO A 219 18.50 9.03 8.41
C PRO A 219 18.94 8.62 9.81
N LEU A 220 20.07 9.16 10.25
CA LEU A 220 20.58 8.88 11.59
C LEU A 220 19.69 9.56 12.63
N PRO A 221 19.30 8.86 13.71
CA PRO A 221 18.60 9.49 14.82
C PRO A 221 19.43 10.65 15.40
N GLN A 222 18.83 11.83 15.52
CA GLN A 222 19.46 12.98 16.17
C GLN A 222 19.57 12.73 17.69
N GLN A 223 20.74 13.04 18.27
CA GLN A 223 21.06 12.82 19.69
C GLN A 223 20.62 14.00 20.56
#